data_AF-A0A354B018-F1
#
_entry.id   AF-A0A354B018-F1
#
_cell.length_a   1.000
_cell.length_b   1.000
_cell.length_c   1.000
_cell.angle_alpha   90.00
_cell.angle_beta   90.00
_cell.angle_gamma   90.00
#
_symmetry.space_group_name_H-M   'P 1'
#
loop_
_entity.id
_entity.type
_entity.pdbx_description
1 polymer ?
#
loop_
_entity_poly.entity_id
_entity_poly.type
_entity_poly.pdbx_seq_one_letter_code
_entity_poly.pdbx_strand_id
1 'polypeptide(L)'
;MITSLSKHSQPMARTASKLQQSKLSSLLLSQLLRRGRNSAAKQTNGGFTLVELLVVVVILGILSAVGIPAYFGQVARARIATANNAVLAAAKACSAAWVSGDVTSFAAGSGVSGSCNAAGTASTFSTASTTPGFSSLKTQASAALDTNGAVTLTSAT
;
A
#
# COMPACT_ATOMS: atom_id res chain seq x y z
N MET A 1 -94.92 -52.23 -21.98
CA MET A 1 -94.01 -51.33 -22.73
C MET A 1 -93.25 -50.56 -21.66
N ILE A 2 -91.93 -50.61 -21.47
CA ILE A 2 -90.80 -50.69 -22.42
C ILE A 2 -89.56 -51.21 -21.64
N THR A 3 -88.84 -52.19 -22.23
CA THR A 3 -87.39 -52.52 -22.16
C THR A 3 -86.57 -52.54 -20.86
N SER A 4 -85.68 -53.55 -20.73
CA SER A 4 -84.20 -53.41 -20.84
C SER A 4 -83.49 -54.51 -20.01
N LEU A 5 -82.97 -55.56 -20.64
CA LEU A 5 -81.54 -55.81 -20.92
C LEU A 5 -80.68 -55.98 -19.65
N SER A 6 -80.21 -57.18 -19.30
CA SER A 6 -79.17 -57.98 -19.96
C SER A 6 -77.79 -57.78 -19.32
N LYS A 7 -77.12 -58.92 -19.09
CA LYS A 7 -75.66 -59.11 -19.00
C LYS A 7 -74.97 -58.69 -17.68
N HIS A 8 -73.84 -59.24 -17.24
CA HIS A 8 -72.96 -60.34 -17.68
C HIS A 8 -71.66 -60.22 -16.88
N SER A 9 -71.27 -61.32 -16.24
CA SER A 9 -69.92 -61.90 -16.29
C SER A 9 -68.66 -61.05 -15.96
N GLN A 10 -68.08 -61.36 -14.78
CA GLN A 10 -66.65 -61.66 -14.50
C GLN A 10 -65.61 -60.49 -14.55
N PRO A 11 -64.30 -60.69 -14.24
CA PRO A 11 -63.59 -61.69 -13.38
C PRO A 11 -62.53 -61.07 -12.40
N MET A 12 -62.03 -61.89 -11.47
CA MET A 12 -60.90 -61.63 -10.56
C MET A 12 -59.53 -61.89 -11.22
N ALA A 13 -58.77 -60.86 -11.64
CA ALA A 13 -57.39 -61.02 -12.13
C ALA A 13 -56.55 -59.71 -12.14
N ARG A 14 -56.70 -58.81 -11.15
CA ARG A 14 -56.12 -57.44 -11.22
C ARG A 14 -55.26 -56.98 -10.04
N THR A 15 -54.97 -57.85 -9.07
CA THR A 15 -54.40 -57.42 -7.77
C THR A 15 -52.87 -57.43 -7.67
N ALA A 16 -52.14 -58.21 -8.48
CA ALA A 16 -50.66 -58.26 -8.40
C ALA A 16 -49.97 -56.99 -8.94
N SER A 17 -50.52 -56.36 -9.97
CA SER A 17 -49.96 -55.13 -10.56
C SER A 17 -50.09 -53.90 -9.64
N LYS A 18 -51.07 -53.91 -8.73
CA LYS A 18 -51.31 -52.79 -7.80
C LYS A 18 -50.24 -52.64 -6.72
N LEU A 19 -49.61 -53.75 -6.30
CA LEU A 19 -48.54 -53.76 -5.28
C LEU A 19 -47.18 -53.28 -5.83
N GLN A 20 -46.90 -53.53 -7.10
CA GLN A 20 -45.65 -53.06 -7.73
C GLN A 20 -45.71 -51.55 -8.04
N GLN A 21 -46.90 -51.06 -8.37
CA GLN A 21 -47.16 -49.64 -8.64
C GLN A 21 -47.04 -48.76 -7.38
N SER A 22 -47.32 -49.28 -6.18
CA SER A 22 -47.15 -48.54 -4.91
C SER A 22 -45.68 -48.41 -4.47
N LYS A 23 -44.84 -49.40 -4.79
CA LYS A 23 -43.37 -49.29 -4.62
C LYS A 23 -42.78 -48.31 -5.64
N LEU A 24 -43.24 -48.35 -6.88
CA LEU A 24 -42.79 -47.41 -7.90
C LEU A 24 -43.17 -45.97 -7.54
N SER A 25 -44.41 -45.73 -7.08
CA SER A 25 -44.85 -44.40 -6.68
C SER A 25 -44.11 -43.87 -5.45
N SER A 26 -43.80 -44.71 -4.47
CA SER A 26 -43.02 -44.31 -3.29
C SER A 26 -41.54 -44.09 -3.58
N LEU A 27 -40.94 -44.86 -4.51
CA LEU A 27 -39.57 -44.62 -4.99
C LEU A 27 -39.49 -43.33 -5.81
N LEU A 28 -40.44 -43.11 -6.74
CA LEU A 28 -40.53 -41.86 -7.48
C LEU A 28 -40.79 -40.68 -6.54
N LEU A 29 -41.66 -40.83 -5.54
CA LEU A 29 -41.89 -39.80 -4.52
C LEU A 29 -40.62 -39.53 -3.69
N SER A 30 -39.87 -40.57 -3.31
CA SER A 30 -38.59 -40.42 -2.61
C SER A 30 -37.53 -39.73 -3.48
N GLN A 31 -37.54 -39.96 -4.80
CA GLN A 31 -36.65 -39.31 -5.76
C GLN A 31 -37.07 -37.86 -6.01
N LEU A 32 -38.37 -37.54 -5.99
CA LEU A 32 -38.89 -36.18 -6.08
C LEU A 32 -38.60 -35.38 -4.80
N LEU A 33 -38.75 -35.99 -3.62
CA LEU A 33 -38.41 -35.37 -2.34
C LEU A 33 -36.89 -35.19 -2.16
N ARG A 34 -36.06 -36.07 -2.72
CA ARG A 34 -34.59 -35.89 -2.76
C ARG A 34 -34.14 -34.83 -3.76
N ARG A 35 -34.94 -34.55 -4.81
CA ARG A 35 -34.63 -33.53 -5.83
C ARG A 35 -34.88 -32.09 -5.35
N GLY A 36 -35.58 -31.92 -4.22
CA GLY A 36 -35.82 -30.62 -3.58
C GLY A 36 -34.78 -30.21 -2.53
N ARG A 37 -33.82 -31.07 -2.17
CA ARG A 37 -32.82 -30.77 -1.13
C ARG A 37 -31.41 -30.59 -1.70
N ASN A 38 -31.32 -29.90 -2.83
CA ASN A 38 -30.11 -29.13 -3.15
C ASN A 38 -30.17 -27.81 -2.39
N SER A 39 -30.02 -27.88 -1.07
CA SER A 39 -29.42 -26.78 -0.34
C SER A 39 -27.94 -26.78 -0.71
N ALA A 40 -27.63 -26.33 -1.93
CA ALA A 40 -26.32 -25.82 -2.25
C ALA A 40 -26.01 -24.83 -1.13
N ALA A 41 -24.93 -25.08 -0.39
CA ALA A 41 -24.42 -24.16 0.61
C ALA A 41 -24.50 -22.77 0.02
N LYS A 42 -25.42 -21.94 0.53
CA LYS A 42 -25.56 -20.55 0.14
C LYS A 42 -24.28 -19.89 0.63
N GLN A 43 -23.24 -19.96 -0.19
CA GLN A 43 -22.05 -19.16 -0.07
C GLN A 43 -22.58 -17.74 -0.17
N THR A 44 -22.73 -17.11 1.00
CA THR A 44 -22.98 -15.69 1.10
C THR A 44 -21.72 -15.03 0.53
N ASN A 45 -21.70 -14.85 -0.78
CA ASN A 45 -20.76 -13.98 -1.44
C ASN A 45 -21.09 -12.56 -0.95
N GLY A 46 -20.58 -12.24 0.24
CA GLY A 46 -20.67 -10.91 0.84
C GLY A 46 -19.80 -9.99 0.01
N GLY A 47 -20.41 -9.32 -0.96
CA GLY A 47 -19.77 -8.23 -1.67
C GLY A 47 -19.66 -6.99 -0.78
N PHE A 48 -18.62 -6.20 -1.00
CA PHE A 48 -18.49 -4.86 -0.43
C PHE A 48 -19.63 -3.98 -0.98
N THR A 49 -20.39 -3.36 -0.09
CA THR A 49 -21.45 -2.43 -0.47
C THR A 49 -20.86 -1.09 -0.91
N LEU A 50 -21.54 -0.38 -1.82
CA LEU A 50 -21.13 0.95 -2.24
C LEU A 50 -21.14 1.96 -1.09
N VAL A 51 -22.04 1.77 -0.11
CA VAL A 51 -22.08 2.59 1.10
C VAL A 51 -20.86 2.38 1.98
N GLU A 52 -20.37 1.14 2.11
CA GLU A 52 -19.13 0.85 2.85
C GLU A 52 -17.94 1.55 2.19
N LEU A 53 -17.86 1.53 0.85
CA LEU A 53 -16.78 2.20 0.13
C LEU A 53 -16.89 3.73 0.26
N LEU A 54 -18.10 4.27 0.23
CA LEU A 54 -18.35 5.70 0.35
C LEU A 54 -17.87 6.26 1.70
N VAL A 55 -18.18 5.59 2.80
CA VAL A 55 -17.70 6.02 4.12
C VAL A 55 -16.18 5.94 4.23
N VAL A 56 -15.56 4.89 3.66
CA VAL A 56 -14.10 4.71 3.72
C VAL A 56 -13.38 5.82 2.97
N VAL A 57 -13.81 6.18 1.77
CA VAL A 57 -13.16 7.28 1.02
C VAL A 57 -13.36 8.64 1.68
N VAL A 58 -14.49 8.86 2.37
CA VAL A 58 -14.72 10.08 3.15
C VAL A 58 -13.74 10.17 4.31
N ILE A 59 -13.55 9.08 5.08
CA ILE A 59 -12.59 9.05 6.19
C ILE A 59 -11.15 9.20 5.68
N LEU A 60 -10.78 8.49 4.61
CA LEU A 60 -9.47 8.62 3.98
C LEU A 60 -9.23 10.03 3.41
N GLY A 61 -10.26 10.69 2.91
CA GLY A 61 -10.22 12.09 2.48
C GLY A 61 -9.81 13.02 3.62
N ILE A 62 -10.45 12.89 4.79
CA ILE A 62 -10.14 13.71 5.97
C ILE A 62 -8.73 13.42 6.48
N LEU A 63 -8.34 12.14 6.59
CA LEU A 63 -7.01 11.75 7.06
C LEU A 63 -5.90 12.22 6.11
N SER A 64 -6.12 12.10 4.80
CA SER A 64 -5.13 12.50 3.79
C SER A 64 -4.92 14.02 3.73
N ALA A 65 -5.98 14.81 3.95
CA ALA A 65 -5.90 16.26 3.97
C ALA A 65 -4.90 16.80 5.02
N VAL A 66 -4.78 16.13 6.16
CA VAL A 66 -3.82 16.51 7.22
C VAL A 66 -2.52 15.70 7.12
N GLY A 67 -2.62 14.41 6.77
CA GLY A 67 -1.48 13.49 6.76
C GLY A 67 -0.45 13.78 5.66
N ILE A 68 -0.90 14.09 4.45
CA ILE A 68 -0.02 14.34 3.30
C ILE A 68 0.89 15.57 3.51
N PRO A 69 0.38 16.77 3.85
CA PRO A 69 1.25 17.93 4.06
C PRO A 69 2.22 17.74 5.24
N ALA A 70 1.77 17.10 6.33
CA ALA A 70 2.63 16.77 7.46
C ALA A 70 3.77 15.82 7.04
N TYR A 71 3.47 14.78 6.26
CA TYR A 71 4.46 13.84 5.76
C TYR A 71 5.52 14.53 4.89
N PHE A 72 5.12 15.38 3.95
CA PHE A 72 6.07 16.12 3.12
C PHE A 72 6.99 17.05 3.92
N GLY A 73 6.46 17.69 4.98
CA GLY A 73 7.27 18.47 5.91
C GLY A 73 8.35 17.63 6.62
N GLN A 74 8.01 16.40 7.03
CA GLN A 74 8.99 15.50 7.67
C GLN A 74 10.07 15.02 6.70
N VAL A 75 9.69 14.68 5.47
CA VAL A 75 10.66 14.29 4.43
C VAL A 75 11.60 15.45 4.11
N ALA A 76 11.10 16.68 4.02
CA ALA A 76 11.93 17.87 3.80
C ALA A 76 12.93 18.09 4.94
N ARG A 77 12.48 18.00 6.21
CA ARG A 77 13.35 18.10 7.38
C ARG A 77 14.42 17.01 7.41
N ALA A 78 14.05 15.78 7.08
CA ALA A 78 15.00 14.67 7.00
C ALA A 78 16.08 14.92 5.93
N ARG A 79 15.70 15.45 4.76
CA ARG A 79 16.64 15.83 3.69
C ARG A 79 17.58 16.96 4.11
N ILE A 80 17.09 17.96 4.84
CA ILE A 80 17.93 19.05 5.37
C ILE A 80 18.90 18.49 6.43
N ALA A 81 18.44 17.59 7.30
CA ALA A 81 19.29 16.95 8.29
C ALA A 81 20.41 16.11 7.66
N THR A 82 20.11 15.32 6.61
CA THR A 82 21.15 14.57 5.89
C THR A 82 22.12 15.49 5.16
N ALA A 83 21.62 16.56 4.54
CA ALA A 83 22.44 17.58 3.91
C ALA A 83 23.40 18.26 4.91
N ASN A 84 22.90 18.66 6.08
CA ASN A 84 23.70 19.23 7.17
C ASN A 84 24.80 18.27 7.62
N ASN A 85 24.47 16.99 7.81
CA ASN A 85 25.44 15.98 8.21
C ASN A 85 26.53 15.78 7.14
N ALA A 86 26.17 15.80 5.86
CA ALA A 86 27.12 15.63 4.76
C ALA A 86 28.13 16.80 4.69
N VAL A 87 27.65 18.06 4.75
CA VAL A 87 28.56 19.22 4.75
C VAL A 87 29.39 19.32 6.03
N LEU A 88 28.82 18.95 7.18
CA LEU A 88 29.53 18.90 8.46
C LEU A 88 30.66 17.87 8.42
N ALA A 89 30.38 16.68 7.88
CA ALA A 89 31.37 15.62 7.74
C ALA A 89 32.53 16.07 6.83
N ALA A 90 32.22 16.73 5.72
CA ALA A 90 33.23 17.32 4.84
C ALA A 90 34.10 18.37 5.55
N ALA A 91 33.49 19.31 6.28
CA ALA A 91 34.23 20.32 7.04
C ALA A 91 35.10 19.71 8.13
N LYS A 92 34.60 18.70 8.86
CA LYS A 92 35.39 17.97 9.87
C LYS A 92 36.54 17.19 9.25
N ALA A 93 36.32 16.50 8.14
CA ALA A 93 37.39 15.80 7.43
C ALA A 93 38.47 16.77 6.94
N CYS A 94 38.09 17.96 6.46
CA CYS A 94 39.04 19.01 6.11
C CYS A 94 39.83 19.52 7.35
N SER A 95 39.16 19.74 8.49
CA SER A 95 39.85 20.12 9.73
C SER A 95 40.84 19.05 10.21
N ALA A 96 40.52 17.76 10.03
CA ALA A 96 41.45 16.68 10.33
C ALA A 96 42.66 16.69 9.38
N ALA A 97 42.43 16.98 8.10
CA ALA A 97 43.49 17.13 7.10
C ALA A 97 44.44 18.30 7.39
N TRP A 98 43.97 19.37 8.05
CA TRP A 98 44.85 20.45 8.53
C TRP A 98 45.81 19.98 9.61
N VAL A 99 45.34 19.15 10.52
CA VAL A 99 46.15 18.60 11.60
C VAL A 99 47.15 17.57 11.06
N SER A 100 46.77 16.77 10.07
CA SER A 100 47.67 15.78 9.46
C SER A 100 48.58 16.35 8.38
N GLY A 101 48.30 17.55 7.85
CA GLY A 101 49.08 18.22 6.80
C GLY A 101 48.72 17.82 5.36
N ASP A 102 47.70 16.98 5.16
CA ASP A 102 47.39 16.34 3.86
C ASP A 102 46.05 16.79 3.27
N VAL A 103 45.88 18.09 3.02
CA VAL A 103 44.63 18.64 2.44
C VAL A 103 44.43 18.27 0.97
N THR A 104 45.49 17.93 0.24
CA THR A 104 45.44 17.60 -1.19
C THR A 104 44.75 16.26 -1.48
N SER A 105 44.66 15.39 -0.47
CA SER A 105 43.99 14.09 -0.54
C SER A 105 42.52 14.17 -0.15
N PHE A 106 42.02 15.36 0.22
CA PHE A 106 40.64 15.56 0.59
C PHE A 106 39.72 15.39 -0.63
N ALA A 107 38.74 14.51 -0.51
CA ALA A 107 37.64 14.40 -1.45
C ALA A 107 36.33 14.76 -0.73
N ALA A 108 35.59 15.71 -1.29
CA ALA A 108 34.24 15.99 -0.81
C ALA A 108 33.36 14.74 -1.04
N GLY A 109 32.55 14.38 -0.05
CA GLY A 109 31.61 13.27 -0.17
C GLY A 109 30.59 13.50 -1.29
N SER A 110 30.00 12.41 -1.81
CA SER A 110 29.01 12.49 -2.88
C SER A 110 27.87 13.46 -2.54
N GLY A 111 27.54 14.35 -3.47
CA GLY A 111 26.50 15.39 -3.30
C GLY A 111 26.95 16.62 -2.52
N VAL A 112 28.21 16.69 -2.07
CA VAL A 112 28.80 17.88 -1.45
C VAL A 112 29.75 18.55 -2.45
N SER A 113 29.59 19.86 -2.63
CA SER A 113 30.51 20.69 -3.41
C SER A 113 31.36 21.53 -2.46
N GLY A 114 32.65 21.65 -2.75
CA GLY A 114 33.59 22.41 -1.94
C GLY A 114 35.00 21.83 -2.02
N SER A 115 35.98 22.60 -1.56
CA SER A 115 37.38 22.21 -1.54
C SER A 115 37.95 22.47 -0.15
N CYS A 116 38.87 21.60 0.28
CA CYS A 116 39.65 21.83 1.48
C CYS A 116 40.89 22.63 1.12
N ASN A 117 40.97 23.88 1.57
CA ASN A 117 42.14 24.72 1.40
C ASN A 117 43.21 24.38 2.44
N ALA A 118 44.43 24.86 2.25
CA ALA A 118 45.50 24.73 3.23
C ALA A 118 45.15 25.44 4.56
N ALA A 119 45.74 24.98 5.66
CA ALA A 119 45.56 25.56 6.98
C ALA A 119 45.81 27.08 6.97
N GLY A 120 44.97 27.84 7.67
CA GLY A 120 44.99 29.31 7.66
C GLY A 120 44.19 29.95 6.53
N THR A 121 43.58 29.17 5.63
CA THR A 121 42.65 29.66 4.60
C THR A 121 41.27 29.06 4.81
N ALA A 122 40.23 29.91 4.83
CA ALA A 122 38.86 29.43 5.02
C ALA A 122 38.42 28.48 3.90
N SER A 123 37.66 27.44 4.25
CA SER A 123 37.11 26.45 3.31
C SER A 123 35.59 26.40 3.43
N THR A 124 34.88 26.22 2.32
CA THR A 124 33.41 26.17 2.32
C THR A 124 32.90 24.93 1.60
N PHE A 125 31.89 24.31 2.18
CA PHE A 125 31.22 23.11 1.67
C PHE A 125 29.72 23.37 1.57
N SER A 126 29.08 22.87 0.52
CA SER A 126 27.68 23.13 0.23
C SER A 126 27.01 21.91 -0.38
N THR A 127 25.73 21.73 -0.11
CA THR A 127 24.85 20.80 -0.81
C THR A 127 23.71 21.60 -1.42
N ALA A 128 23.38 21.33 -2.68
CA ALA A 128 22.25 21.96 -3.35
C ALA A 128 21.32 20.90 -3.93
N SER A 129 20.02 21.15 -3.89
CA SER A 129 19.04 20.31 -4.59
C SER A 129 17.97 21.17 -5.24
N THR A 130 17.35 20.62 -6.29
CA THR A 130 16.16 21.19 -6.90
C THR A 130 14.94 20.88 -6.04
N THR A 131 14.20 21.92 -5.65
CA THR A 131 12.89 21.74 -5.03
C THR A 131 11.92 21.16 -6.07
N PRO A 132 11.13 20.11 -5.75
CA PRO A 132 10.14 19.59 -6.68
C PRO A 132 9.20 20.71 -7.17
N GLY A 133 9.10 20.88 -8.50
CA GLY A 133 8.30 21.94 -9.12
C GLY A 133 9.05 23.23 -9.47
N PHE A 134 10.35 23.33 -9.14
CA PHE A 134 11.17 24.51 -9.46
C PHE A 134 12.49 24.10 -10.15
N SER A 135 12.89 24.84 -11.18
CA SER A 135 14.09 24.56 -11.97
C SER A 135 15.39 25.10 -11.37
N SER A 136 15.33 25.79 -10.24
CA SER A 136 16.49 26.40 -9.59
C SER A 136 17.05 25.50 -8.49
N LEU A 137 18.37 25.32 -8.45
CA LEU A 137 19.06 24.70 -7.32
C LEU A 137 19.03 25.67 -6.12
N LYS A 138 18.57 25.19 -4.96
CA LYS A 138 18.70 25.91 -3.70
C LYS A 138 19.76 25.23 -2.84
N THR A 139 20.70 26.01 -2.32
CA THR A 139 21.61 25.52 -1.27
C THR A 139 20.76 25.06 -0.09
N GLN A 140 20.92 23.81 0.32
CA GLN A 140 20.17 23.21 1.43
C GLN A 140 20.94 23.28 2.75
N ALA A 141 22.26 23.14 2.67
CA ALA A 141 23.16 23.25 3.80
C ALA A 141 24.52 23.71 3.32
N SER A 142 25.20 24.48 4.15
CA SER A 142 26.60 24.83 3.96
C SER A 142 27.35 24.76 5.28
N ALA A 143 28.63 24.40 5.21
CA ALA A 143 29.56 24.41 6.32
C ALA A 143 30.78 25.23 5.93
N ALA A 144 31.24 26.10 6.81
CA ALA A 144 32.49 26.81 6.65
C ALA A 144 33.48 26.32 7.71
N LEU A 145 34.72 26.10 7.30
CA LEU A 145 35.87 25.94 8.18
C LEU A 145 36.63 27.27 8.14
N ASP A 146 36.68 27.98 9.26
CA ASP A 146 37.40 29.25 9.35
C ASP A 146 38.91 29.05 9.37
N THR A 147 39.68 30.13 9.30
CA THR A 147 41.15 30.09 9.29
C THR A 147 41.78 29.48 10.54
N ASN A 148 41.03 29.37 11.65
CA ASN A 148 41.47 28.82 12.93
C ASN A 148 41.02 27.37 13.14
N GLY A 149 40.31 26.78 12.17
CA GLY A 149 39.82 25.41 12.22
C GLY A 149 38.45 25.27 12.87
N ALA A 150 37.75 26.38 13.15
CA ALA A 150 36.39 26.35 13.68
C ALA A 150 35.40 26.04 12.55
N VAL A 151 34.52 25.06 12.78
CA VAL A 151 33.47 24.68 11.85
C VAL A 151 32.17 25.39 12.20
N THR A 152 31.61 26.12 11.23
CA THR A 152 30.30 26.78 11.33
C THR A 152 29.32 26.19 10.33
N LEU A 153 28.14 25.79 10.80
CA LEU A 153 27.05 25.29 9.96
C LEU A 153 26.03 26.38 9.68
N THR A 154 25.67 26.52 8.41
CA THR A 154 24.58 27.38 7.96
C THR A 154 23.59 26.51 7.17
N SER A 155 22.47 26.16 7.80
CA SER A 155 21.37 25.41 7.18
C SER A 155 20.42 26.35 6.46
N ALA A 156 19.89 25.95 5.30
CA ALA A 156 18.82 26.69 4.66
C ALA A 156 17.50 26.47 5.41
N THR A 157 16.77 27.56 5.64
CA THR A 157 15.34 27.56 5.97
C THR A 157 14.46 27.35 4.74
#